data_AF-A0A2G5MIB7-F1
#
_entry.id   AF-A0A2G5MIB7-F1
#
_cell.length_a   1.000
_cell.length_b   1.000
_cell.length_c   1.000
_cell.angle_alpha   90.00
_cell.angle_beta   90.00
_cell.angle_gamma   90.00
#
_symmetry.space_group_name_H-M   'P 1'
#
loop_
_entity.id
_entity.type
_entity.pdbx_description
1 polymer ?
#
loop_
_entity_poly.entity_id
_entity_poly.type
_entity_poly.pdbx_seq_one_letter_code
_entity_poly.pdbx_strand_id
1 'polypeptide(L)' 'GTHAKVFEDIKKQGFVRVRVDGEMREVAEEFDLDKNKKHSIEVVIDRIVIKAGIEARLADSL' A
#
# COMPACT_ATOMS: atom_id res chain seq x y z
N GLY A 1 -1.53 13.46 12.12
CA GLY A 1 -1.14 12.68 13.32
C GLY A 1 -0.01 11.73 12.95
N THR A 2 0.73 11.13 13.88
CA THR A 2 1.92 10.30 13.53
C THR A 2 1.55 8.92 12.98
N HIS A 3 0.32 8.44 13.22
CA HIS A 3 -0.20 7.16 12.73
C HIS A 3 0.64 5.91 13.05
N ALA A 4 1.54 5.97 14.05
CA ALA A 4 2.44 4.86 14.41
C ALA A 4 1.71 3.52 14.61
N LYS A 5 0.57 3.52 15.32
CA LYS A 5 -0.24 2.32 15.54
C LYS A 5 -0.80 1.72 14.24
N VAL A 6 -1.16 2.56 13.27
CA VAL A 6 -1.65 2.11 11.96
C VAL A 6 -0.55 1.34 11.23
N PHE A 7 0.68 1.85 11.23
CA PHE A 7 1.81 1.15 10.62
C PHE A 7 2.14 -0.17 11.32
N GLU A 8 2.06 -0.24 12.65
CA GLU A 8 2.21 -1.50 13.39
C GLU A 8 1.14 -2.54 13.01
N ASP A 9 -0.12 -2.11 12.90
CA ASP A 9 -1.22 -3.00 12.54
C ASP A 9 -1.10 -3.50 11.08
N ILE A 10 -0.62 -2.64 10.17
CA ILE A 10 -0.30 -3.01 8.78
C ILE A 10 0.87 -4.01 8.75
N LYS A 11 1.93 -3.81 9.55
CA LYS A 11 3.05 -4.76 9.71
C LYS A 11 2.55 -6.12 10.17
N LYS A 12 1.71 -6.16 11.21
CA LYS A 12 1.16 -7.41 11.78
C LYS A 12 0.29 -8.18 10.80
N GLN A 13 -0.41 -7.48 9.90
CA GLN A 13 -1.23 -8.10 8.85
C GLN A 13 -0.38 -8.67 7.69
N GLY A 14 0.93 -8.46 7.68
CA GLY A 14 1.84 -9.04 6.68
C GLY A 14 1.91 -8.25 5.37
N PHE A 15 1.41 -7.02 5.34
CA PHE A 15 1.56 -6.17 4.16
C PHE A 15 3.00 -5.68 4.01
N VAL A 16 3.47 -5.66 2.76
CA VAL A 16 4.86 -5.30 2.43
C VAL A 16 4.97 -3.85 1.96
N ARG A 17 3.94 -3.34 1.26
CA ARG A 17 3.96 -2.03 0.60
C ARG A 17 2.82 -1.13 1.06
N VAL A 18 3.15 0.14 1.21
CA VAL A 18 2.21 1.21 1.58
C VAL A 18 2.49 2.44 0.72
N ARG A 19 1.45 3.22 0.43
CA ARG A 19 1.60 4.57 -0.09
C ARG A 19 1.29 5.56 1.02
N VAL A 20 2.22 6.47 1.28
CA VAL A 20 2.06 7.52 2.29
C VAL A 20 2.20 8.86 1.59
N ASP A 21 1.15 9.68 1.65
CA ASP A 21 1.08 11.00 1.00
C ASP A 21 1.43 11.00 -0.50
N GLY A 22 1.07 9.91 -1.19
CA GLY A 22 1.35 9.73 -2.62
C GLY A 22 2.66 8.98 -2.91
N GLU A 23 3.54 8.82 -1.92
CA GLU A 23 4.83 8.15 -2.09
C GLU A 23 4.77 6.67 -1.73
N MET A 24 5.25 5.81 -2.63
CA MET A 24 5.32 4.37 -2.40
C MET A 24 6.54 4.04 -1.53
N ARG A 25 6.30 3.37 -0.41
CA ARG A 25 7.31 3.03 0.61
C ARG A 25 7.13 1.58 1.04
N GLU A 26 8.16 0.98 1.62
CA GLU A 26 8.01 -0.31 2.28
C GLU A 26 7.45 -0.14 3.69
N VAL A 27 6.55 -1.03 4.08
CA VAL A 27 5.94 -0.99 5.41
C VAL A 27 7.01 -1.14 6.51
N ALA A 28 8.10 -1.86 6.23
CA ALA A 28 9.20 -2.08 7.17
C ALA A 28 9.96 -0.80 7.54
N GLU A 29 9.93 0.24 6.71
CA GLU A 29 10.62 1.50 6.96
C GLU A 29 10.07 2.25 8.18
N GLU A 30 10.86 3.21 8.67
CA GLU A 30 10.40 4.18 9.66
C GLU A 30 9.66 5.33 8.97
N PHE A 31 8.51 5.71 9.54
CA PHE A 31 7.69 6.80 9.07
C PHE A 31 7.67 7.91 10.11
N ASP A 32 8.36 9.02 9.84
CA ASP A 32 8.26 10.23 10.65
C ASP A 32 7.24 11.19 10.03
N LEU A 33 5.99 11.08 10.50
CA LEU A 33 4.88 11.90 10.02
C LEU A 33 4.60 13.06 10.96
N ASP A 34 4.44 14.26 10.40
CA ASP A 34 4.12 15.47 11.17
C ASP A 34 2.73 15.33 11.84
N LYS A 35 2.72 15.33 13.17
CA LYS A 35 1.49 15.18 13.95
C LYS A 35 0.40 16.21 13.58
N ASN A 36 0.79 17.40 13.12
CA ASN A 36 -0.10 18.52 12.81
C ASN A 36 -0.60 18.51 11.36
N LYS A 37 -0.12 17.59 10.52
CA LYS A 37 -0.57 17.47 9.13
C LYS A 37 -1.55 16.32 8.95
N LYS A 38 -2.38 16.48 7.91
CA LYS A 38 -3.23 15.39 7.40
C LYS A 38 -2.34 14.51 6.54
N HIS A 39 -2.44 13.20 6.75
CA HIS A 39 -1.71 12.20 6.00
C HIS A 39 -2.69 11.21 5.36
N SER A 40 -2.37 10.76 4.15
CA SER A 40 -3.08 9.68 3.47
C SER A 40 -2.21 8.43 3.49
N ILE A 41 -2.73 7.33 4.02
CA ILE A 41 -2.02 6.05 4.14
C ILE A 41 -2.86 4.98 3.43
N GLU A 42 -2.30 4.40 2.37
CA GLU A 42 -2.97 3.39 1.53
C GLU A 42 -2.17 2.10 1.53
N VAL A 43 -2.80 0.96 1.83
CA VAL A 43 -2.15 -0.35 1.73
C VAL A 43 -2.25 -0.87 0.31
N VAL A 44 -1.14 -1.37 -0.22
CA VAL A 44 -1.08 -1.91 -1.59
C VAL A 44 -1.28 -3.42 -1.53
N ILE A 45 -2.48 -3.87 -1.91
CA ILE A 45 -2.87 -5.29 -1.86
C ILE A 45 -2.38 -6.03 -3.12
N ASP A 46 -2.73 -5.51 -4.30
CA ASP A 46 -2.35 -6.11 -5.58
C ASP A 46 -1.63 -5.10 -6.48
N ARG A 47 -0.56 -5.56 -7.14
CA ARG A 47 0.10 -4.82 -8.21
C ARG A 47 -0.04 -5.62 -9.50
N ILE A 48 -1.05 -5.30 -10.29
CA ILE A 48 -1.19 -5.85 -11.64
C ILE A 48 -0.37 -4.98 -12.58
N VAL A 49 0.74 -5.50 -13.10
CA VAL A 49 1.40 -4.90 -14.25
C VAL A 49 0.57 -5.27 -15.47
N ILE A 50 -0.23 -4.34 -15.97
CA ILE A 50 -0.90 -4.52 -17.27
C ILE A 50 0.19 -4.44 -18.34
N LYS A 51 0.80 -5.59 -18.66
CA LYS A 51 1.51 -5.77 -19.92
C LYS A 51 0.45 -5.93 -21.01
N ALA A 52 0.57 -5.21 -22.12
CA ALA A 52 -0.27 -5.45 -23.29
C ALA A 52 -0.20 -6.94 -23.67
N GLY A 53 -1.32 -7.67 -23.58
CA GLY A 53 -1.40 -9.11 -23.88
C GLY A 53 -2.17 -10.01 -22.89
N ILE A 54 -2.72 -9.49 -21.78
CA ILE A 54 -3.50 -10.28 -20.78
C ILE A 54 -5.01 -10.29 -21.10
N GLU A 55 -5.40 -10.14 -22.36
CA GLU A 55 -6.81 -10.28 -22.76
C GLU A 55 -7.25 -11.76 -22.76
N ALA A 56 -6.31 -12.71 -22.81
CA ALA A 56 -6.61 -14.14 -22.96
C ALA A 56 -7.08 -14.85 -21.67
N ARG A 57 -7.00 -14.22 -20.48
CA ARG A 57 -7.40 -14.88 -19.21
C ARG A 57 -8.74 -14.44 -18.64
N LEU A 58 -9.39 -13.43 -19.22
CA LEU A 58 -10.71 -12.98 -18.76
C LEU A 58 -11.86 -13.92 -19.18
N ALA A 59 -11.61 -14.89 -20.06
CA ALA A 59 -12.67 -15.72 -20.65
C ALA A 59 -13.06 -16.97 -19.83
N ASP A 60 -12.26 -17.38 -18.83
CA ASP A 60 -12.45 -18.67 -18.12
C ASP A 60 -13.09 -18.55 -16.72
N SER A 61 -13.72 -17.42 -16.38
CA SER A 61 -14.34 -17.28 -15.05
C SER A 61 -15.63 -16.45 -15.02
N LEU A 62 -16.41 -16.49 -16.11
CA LEU A 62 -17.83 -16.09 -16.08
C LEU A 62 -18.71 -17.27 -15.66
#